data_AF-A0A061NCV4-F1
#
_entry.id   AF-A0A061NCV4-F1
#
_cell.length_a   1.000
_cell.length_b   1.000
_cell.length_c   1.000
_cell.angle_alpha   90.00
_cell.angle_beta   90.00
_cell.angle_gamma   90.00
#
_symmetry.space_group_name_H-M   'P 1'
#
loop_
_entity.id
_entity.type
_entity.pdbx_description
1 polymer ?
#
loop_
_entity_poly.entity_id
_entity_poly.type
_entity_poly.pdbx_seq_one_letter_code
_entity_poly.pdbx_strand_id
1 'polypeptide(L)'
;MSASANLSESYTNPDGKTINQCMYCSFCERFGCDYQAKSDPLITVIPTAVETGNFEIRTHANVRSVSYDGERTDGVYFVDTRTGEEFFQPADLVILTTYVMNNTRLLLQSGIGEPYDPDTNTGVIGKNYCYQIMASAQGFFDQQFNLYAGAGALGGQVDDYNADNFDHSDLDFLHGGTIQLTQTGIRPISTNPVPPGTPNWGSEFKQAPLTTFIARYRSAHKELAFRIDTTI
;
A
#
# COMPACT_ATOMS: atom_id res chain seq x y z
N MET A 1 -15.14 0.23 11.81
CA MET A 1 -15.13 -0.47 10.50
C MET A 1 -13.86 -0.03 9.78
N SER A 2 -13.09 -0.94 9.18
CA SER A 2 -11.88 -0.55 8.45
C SER A 2 -12.28 0.33 7.25
N ALA A 3 -11.64 1.48 7.07
CA ALA A 3 -11.89 2.32 5.90
C ALA A 3 -11.55 1.54 4.63
N SER A 4 -12.48 1.52 3.67
CA SER A 4 -12.31 0.77 2.42
C SER A 4 -12.69 1.63 1.23
N ALA A 5 -11.88 1.55 0.18
CA ALA A 5 -12.25 2.08 -1.13
C ALA A 5 -13.21 1.15 -1.89
N ASN A 6 -13.53 -0.02 -1.35
CA ASN A 6 -14.54 -0.91 -1.90
C ASN A 6 -15.93 -0.50 -1.43
N LEU A 7 -16.88 -0.38 -2.35
CA LEU A 7 -18.22 0.07 -1.99
C LEU A 7 -19.15 -1.11 -1.71
N SER A 8 -19.91 -1.01 -0.61
CA SER A 8 -20.93 -1.99 -0.24
C SER A 8 -22.16 -1.93 -1.13
N GLU A 9 -22.35 -0.83 -1.86
CA GLU A 9 -23.41 -0.58 -2.82
C GLU A 9 -22.89 0.31 -3.94
N SER A 10 -23.61 0.37 -5.07
CA SER A 10 -23.23 1.26 -6.15
C SER A 10 -23.41 2.72 -5.74
N TYR A 11 -22.47 3.58 -6.13
CA TYR A 11 -22.46 5.00 -5.79
C TYR A 11 -21.97 5.82 -6.97
N THR A 12 -22.63 6.95 -7.21
CA THR A 12 -22.15 7.96 -8.16
C THR A 12 -21.49 9.09 -7.37
N ASN A 13 -20.19 9.31 -7.65
CA ASN A 13 -19.43 10.37 -6.98
C ASN A 13 -19.84 11.77 -7.50
N PRO A 14 -19.38 12.85 -6.85
CA PRO A 14 -19.69 14.22 -7.29
C PRO A 14 -19.20 14.56 -8.71
N ASP A 15 -18.22 13.81 -9.24
CA ASP A 15 -17.70 13.97 -10.61
C ASP A 15 -18.52 13.18 -11.65
N GLY A 16 -19.64 12.57 -11.26
CA GLY A 16 -20.52 11.80 -12.14
C GLY A 16 -20.00 10.40 -12.48
N LYS A 17 -18.99 9.88 -11.78
CA LYS A 17 -18.46 8.52 -11.98
C LYS A 17 -19.21 7.53 -11.11
N THR A 18 -19.79 6.51 -11.75
CA THR A 18 -20.44 5.40 -11.06
C THR A 18 -19.42 4.35 -10.69
N ILE A 19 -19.28 4.10 -9.38
CA ILE A 19 -18.52 3.00 -8.81
C ILE A 19 -19.50 1.89 -8.43
N ASN A 20 -19.23 0.66 -8.85
CA ASN A 20 -20.13 -0.47 -8.61
C ASN A 20 -20.00 -1.03 -7.19
N GLN A 21 -21.00 -1.81 -6.79
CA GLN A 21 -20.94 -2.63 -5.58
C GLN A 21 -19.84 -3.71 -5.66
N CYS A 22 -19.16 -3.95 -4.54
CA CYS A 22 -18.15 -5.00 -4.41
C CYS A 22 -18.77 -6.41 -4.50
N MET A 23 -18.21 -7.25 -5.38
CA MET A 23 -18.63 -8.63 -5.58
C MET A 23 -17.88 -9.65 -4.71
N TYR A 24 -17.04 -9.20 -3.77
CA TYR A 24 -16.23 -10.06 -2.89
C TYR A 24 -15.36 -11.09 -3.64
N CYS A 25 -14.76 -10.68 -4.76
CA CYS A 25 -13.98 -11.58 -5.62
C CYS A 25 -12.55 -11.90 -5.11
N SER A 26 -12.09 -11.34 -3.98
CA SER A 26 -10.76 -11.57 -3.39
C SER A 26 -9.50 -11.06 -4.12
N PHE A 27 -9.62 -10.33 -5.23
CA PHE A 27 -8.45 -9.86 -6.00
C PHE A 27 -8.03 -8.40 -5.72
N CYS A 28 -8.80 -7.65 -4.94
CA CYS A 28 -8.63 -6.19 -4.79
C CYS A 28 -7.31 -5.70 -4.15
N GLU A 29 -6.66 -6.46 -3.25
CA GLU A 29 -5.46 -6.00 -2.51
C GLU A 29 -4.21 -5.91 -3.40
N ARG A 30 -4.11 -6.70 -4.48
CA ARG A 30 -2.91 -6.75 -5.34
C ARG A 30 -3.15 -6.54 -6.83
N PHE A 31 -4.41 -6.37 -7.23
CA PHE A 31 -4.81 -6.28 -8.63
C PHE A 31 -5.80 -5.13 -8.83
N GLY A 32 -5.93 -4.69 -10.08
CA GLY A 32 -7.02 -3.79 -10.48
C GLY A 32 -8.38 -4.44 -10.23
N CYS A 33 -9.40 -3.63 -9.98
CA CYS A 33 -10.76 -4.13 -9.76
C CYS A 33 -11.51 -4.24 -11.09
N ASP A 34 -11.65 -5.46 -11.61
CA ASP A 34 -12.36 -5.71 -12.88
C ASP A 34 -13.85 -5.32 -12.81
N TYR A 35 -14.45 -5.42 -11.62
CA TYR A 35 -15.84 -5.01 -11.37
C TYR A 35 -16.03 -3.49 -11.25
N GLN A 36 -14.96 -2.70 -11.30
CA GLN A 36 -15.01 -1.24 -11.07
C GLN A 36 -15.69 -0.88 -9.74
N ALA A 37 -15.42 -1.69 -8.72
CA ALA A 37 -16.00 -1.58 -7.38
C ALA A 37 -14.99 -1.06 -6.35
N LYS A 38 -13.87 -0.50 -6.81
CA LYS A 38 -12.81 0.09 -5.99
C LYS A 38 -12.69 1.53 -6.44
N SER A 39 -12.89 2.48 -5.53
CA SER A 39 -12.76 3.93 -5.76
C SER A 39 -11.30 4.34 -5.96
N ASP A 40 -10.61 3.71 -6.90
CA ASP A 40 -9.26 4.04 -7.31
C ASP A 40 -9.26 5.03 -8.48
N PRO A 41 -8.10 5.66 -8.78
CA PRO A 41 -8.04 6.69 -9.81
C PRO A 41 -8.45 6.23 -11.21
N LEU A 42 -8.36 4.92 -11.53
CA LEU A 42 -8.64 4.42 -12.88
C LEU A 42 -10.10 4.57 -13.28
N ILE A 43 -11.02 4.56 -12.31
CA ILE A 43 -12.47 4.68 -12.56
C ILE A 43 -13.05 6.00 -12.04
N THR A 44 -12.25 6.81 -11.33
CA THR A 44 -12.68 8.08 -10.73
C THR A 44 -12.01 9.26 -11.42
N VAL A 45 -10.94 9.79 -10.83
CA VAL A 45 -10.34 11.07 -11.21
C VAL A 45 -9.66 11.06 -12.58
N ILE A 46 -9.13 9.93 -13.05
CA ILE A 46 -8.48 9.86 -14.36
C ILE A 46 -9.51 10.03 -15.49
N PRO A 47 -10.61 9.24 -15.56
CA PRO A 47 -11.66 9.48 -16.54
C PRO A 47 -12.23 10.90 -16.48
N THR A 48 -12.45 11.45 -15.28
CA THR A 48 -12.91 12.85 -15.12
C THR A 48 -11.93 13.84 -15.74
N ALA A 49 -10.62 13.68 -15.49
CA ALA A 49 -9.61 14.55 -16.05
C ALA A 49 -9.54 14.45 -17.59
N VAL A 50 -9.63 13.24 -18.14
CA VAL A 50 -9.65 13.00 -19.60
C VAL A 50 -10.83 13.72 -20.27
N GLU A 51 -12.01 13.69 -19.65
CA GLU A 51 -13.22 14.34 -20.18
C GLU A 51 -13.12 15.87 -20.25
N THR A 52 -12.20 16.49 -19.50
CA THR A 52 -11.97 17.94 -19.60
C THR A 52 -11.31 18.35 -20.93
N GLY A 53 -10.69 17.41 -21.65
CA GLY A 53 -9.88 17.69 -22.84
C GLY A 53 -8.53 18.38 -22.57
N ASN A 54 -8.23 18.69 -21.30
CA ASN A 54 -7.00 19.40 -20.87
C ASN A 54 -5.98 18.46 -20.20
N PHE A 55 -6.16 17.15 -20.32
CA PHE A 55 -5.34 16.15 -19.64
C PHE A 55 -4.78 15.12 -20.63
N GLU A 56 -3.48 14.88 -20.54
CA GLU A 56 -2.77 13.86 -21.32
C GLU A 56 -2.08 12.89 -20.37
N ILE A 57 -2.19 11.58 -20.66
CA ILE A 57 -1.43 10.53 -19.98
C ILE A 57 -0.45 9.94 -20.97
N ARG A 58 0.84 9.98 -20.63
CA ARG A 58 1.89 9.27 -21.36
C ARG A 58 2.39 8.12 -20.52
N THR A 59 2.06 6.91 -20.94
CA THR A 59 2.64 5.70 -20.36
C THR A 59 4.05 5.48 -20.90
N HIS A 60 4.83 4.60 -20.25
CA HIS A 60 6.21 4.29 -20.64
C HIS A 60 7.19 5.47 -20.59
N ALA A 61 6.80 6.63 -20.06
CA ALA A 61 7.66 7.79 -19.85
C ALA A 61 8.27 7.76 -18.44
N ASN A 62 9.51 7.26 -18.31
CA ASN A 62 10.21 7.21 -17.04
C ASN A 62 11.04 8.48 -16.82
N VAL A 63 10.55 9.39 -15.97
CA VAL A 63 11.27 10.62 -15.60
C VAL A 63 12.58 10.28 -14.88
N ARG A 64 13.69 10.85 -15.34
CA ARG A 64 15.05 10.59 -14.83
C ARG A 64 15.62 11.76 -14.03
N SER A 65 15.26 12.99 -14.41
CA SER A 65 15.64 14.21 -13.70
C SER A 65 14.64 15.32 -13.96
N VAL A 66 14.56 16.25 -13.02
CA VAL A 66 13.90 17.55 -13.18
C VAL A 66 14.98 18.54 -13.65
N SER A 67 14.66 19.35 -14.65
CA SER A 67 15.54 20.44 -15.05
C SER A 67 15.43 21.55 -14.01
N TYR A 68 16.55 21.93 -13.38
CA TYR A 68 16.57 22.88 -12.28
C TYR A 68 17.86 23.71 -12.31
N ASP A 69 17.73 25.03 -12.25
CA ASP A 69 18.85 25.98 -12.32
C ASP A 69 19.30 26.51 -10.95
N GLY A 70 18.72 26.01 -9.86
CA GLY A 70 18.92 26.52 -8.50
C GLY A 70 17.86 27.51 -8.03
N GLU A 71 17.01 28.01 -8.93
CA GLU A 71 15.87 28.86 -8.58
C GLU A 71 14.55 28.26 -9.10
N ARG A 72 14.53 27.79 -10.35
CA ARG A 72 13.32 27.37 -11.07
C ARG A 72 13.53 26.10 -11.87
N THR A 73 12.41 25.45 -12.14
CA THR A 73 12.31 24.34 -13.09
C THR A 73 11.68 24.84 -14.39
N ASP A 74 12.14 24.32 -15.53
CA ASP A 74 11.55 24.57 -16.85
C ASP A 74 11.04 23.29 -17.52
N GLY A 75 11.19 22.12 -16.88
CA GLY A 75 10.70 20.86 -17.40
C GLY A 75 11.29 19.63 -16.74
N VAL A 76 11.09 18.48 -17.39
CA VAL A 76 11.63 17.19 -16.96
C VAL A 76 12.27 16.44 -18.12
N TYR A 77 13.31 15.66 -17.81
CA TYR A 77 13.89 14.70 -18.73
C TYR A 77 13.32 13.31 -18.45
N PHE A 78 12.83 12.62 -19.47
CA PHE A 78 12.32 11.26 -19.35
C PHE A 78 12.82 10.36 -20.48
N VAL A 79 12.77 9.05 -20.22
CA VAL A 79 13.12 8.01 -21.20
C VAL A 79 11.87 7.23 -21.58
N ASP A 80 11.62 7.03 -22.87
CA ASP A 80 10.62 6.04 -23.30
C ASP A 80 11.17 4.63 -23.02
N THR A 81 10.55 3.93 -22.07
CA THR A 81 10.98 2.60 -21.61
C THR A 81 10.91 1.50 -22.69
N ARG A 82 10.29 1.76 -23.85
CA ARG A 82 10.20 0.82 -24.97
C ARG A 82 11.32 1.02 -25.97
N THR A 83 11.70 2.27 -26.26
CA THR A 83 12.70 2.60 -27.28
C THR A 83 14.07 2.94 -26.68
N GLY A 84 14.11 3.39 -25.42
CA GLY A 84 15.30 3.93 -24.77
C GLY A 84 15.62 5.37 -25.17
N GLU A 85 14.79 6.01 -25.99
CA GLU A 85 14.98 7.39 -26.41
C GLU A 85 14.73 8.37 -25.26
N GLU A 86 15.57 9.41 -25.19
CA GLU A 86 15.47 10.48 -24.19
C GLU A 86 14.72 11.69 -24.74
N PHE A 87 13.88 12.28 -23.90
CA PHE A 87 13.06 13.43 -24.24
C PHE A 87 13.13 14.49 -23.14
N PHE A 88 13.07 15.76 -23.54
CA PHE A 88 12.82 16.88 -22.67
C PHE A 88 11.35 17.32 -22.82
N GLN A 89 10.62 17.40 -21.71
CA GLN A 89 9.26 17.92 -21.67
C GLN A 89 9.26 19.27 -20.93
N PRO A 90 9.06 20.40 -21.63
CA PRO A 90 8.94 21.69 -20.98
C PRO A 90 7.66 21.77 -20.14
N ALA A 91 7.73 22.46 -19.01
CA ALA A 91 6.60 22.68 -18.11
C ALA A 91 6.80 23.93 -17.24
N ASP A 92 5.73 24.72 -17.08
CA ASP A 92 5.72 25.89 -16.16
C ASP A 92 5.66 25.47 -14.69
N LEU A 93 5.14 24.26 -14.41
CA LEU A 93 5.01 23.68 -13.08
C LEU A 93 5.24 22.17 -13.13
N VAL A 94 6.08 21.67 -12.22
CA VAL A 94 6.35 20.24 -12.04
C VAL A 94 5.83 19.78 -10.68
N ILE A 95 4.93 18.80 -10.67
CA ILE A 95 4.37 18.20 -9.44
C ILE A 95 4.88 16.76 -9.33
N LEU A 96 5.64 16.46 -8.28
CA LEU A 96 6.21 15.12 -8.06
C LEU A 96 5.23 14.19 -7.34
N THR A 97 4.61 13.27 -8.09
CA THR A 97 3.64 12.28 -7.58
C THR A 97 4.15 10.83 -7.71
N THR A 98 5.46 10.63 -7.61
CA THR A 98 6.11 9.37 -8.03
C THR A 98 6.32 8.33 -6.92
N TYR A 99 5.68 8.50 -5.76
CA TYR A 99 5.94 7.80 -4.48
C TYR A 99 7.16 8.34 -3.71
N VAL A 100 7.10 8.32 -2.37
CA VAL A 100 8.04 9.01 -1.46
C VAL A 100 9.51 8.67 -1.72
N MET A 101 9.82 7.41 -1.98
CA MET A 101 11.19 6.97 -2.27
C MET A 101 11.68 7.50 -3.60
N ASN A 102 10.84 7.47 -4.64
CA ASN A 102 11.23 7.93 -5.96
C ASN A 102 11.24 9.45 -6.06
N ASN A 103 10.37 10.16 -5.33
CA ASN A 103 10.45 11.61 -5.16
C ASN A 103 11.79 12.01 -4.53
N THR A 104 12.19 11.34 -3.43
CA THR A 104 13.51 11.56 -2.79
C THR A 104 14.64 11.32 -3.78
N ARG A 105 14.63 10.19 -4.49
CA ARG A 105 15.61 9.86 -5.52
C ARG A 105 15.68 10.95 -6.61
N LEU A 106 14.54 11.38 -7.14
CA LEU A 106 14.48 12.38 -8.22
C LEU A 106 15.01 13.74 -7.75
N LEU A 107 14.64 14.17 -6.54
CA LEU A 107 15.13 15.43 -5.97
C LEU A 107 16.65 15.41 -5.80
N LEU A 108 17.19 14.35 -5.19
CA LEU A 108 18.64 14.19 -5.04
C LEU A 108 19.37 14.13 -6.38
N GLN A 109 18.84 13.35 -7.35
CA GLN A 109 19.44 13.22 -8.68
C GLN A 109 19.39 14.53 -9.49
N SER A 110 18.44 15.42 -9.18
CA SER A 110 18.26 16.70 -9.86
C SER A 110 18.90 17.86 -9.11
N GLY A 111 19.60 17.61 -8.00
CA GLY A 111 20.22 18.66 -7.17
C GLY A 111 19.21 19.60 -6.51
N ILE A 112 17.99 19.12 -6.24
CA ILE A 112 16.92 19.93 -5.64
C ILE A 112 16.83 19.64 -4.14
N GLY A 113 17.10 20.68 -3.34
CA GLY A 113 17.04 20.63 -1.88
C GLY A 113 18.28 20.00 -1.24
N GLU A 114 18.37 20.14 0.09
CA GLU A 114 19.54 19.67 0.86
C GLU A 114 19.35 18.20 1.27
N PRO A 115 20.24 17.28 0.85
CA PRO A 115 20.25 15.88 1.30
C PRO A 115 20.31 15.80 2.82
N TYR A 116 19.54 14.90 3.43
CA TYR A 116 19.62 14.71 4.86
C TYR A 116 20.97 14.08 5.27
N ASP A 117 21.67 14.74 6.19
CA ASP A 117 22.90 14.25 6.82
C ASP A 117 22.61 13.84 8.28
N PRO A 118 22.74 12.55 8.63
CA PRO A 118 22.47 12.06 9.97
C PRO A 118 23.52 12.45 11.01
N ASP A 119 24.75 12.76 10.61
CA ASP A 119 25.83 13.13 11.54
C ASP A 119 25.68 14.57 12.02
N THR A 120 25.27 15.47 11.13
CA THR A 120 25.04 16.89 11.43
C THR A 120 23.58 17.23 11.73
N ASN A 121 22.66 16.28 11.47
CA ASN A 121 21.20 16.47 11.55
C ASN A 121 20.70 17.65 10.70
N THR A 122 21.37 17.92 9.58
CA THR A 122 20.99 18.96 8.61
C THR A 122 20.37 18.36 7.35
N GLY A 123 19.71 19.20 6.55
CA GLY A 123 18.99 18.76 5.35
C GLY A 123 17.63 18.12 5.62
N VAL A 124 16.84 17.97 4.56
CA VAL A 124 15.44 17.51 4.64
C VAL A 124 15.10 16.44 3.60
N ILE A 125 15.87 16.36 2.51
CA ILE A 125 15.58 15.42 1.44
C ILE A 125 15.95 14.00 1.91
N GLY A 126 14.95 13.13 1.98
CA GLY A 126 15.07 11.74 2.47
C GLY A 126 14.91 11.58 3.98
N LYS A 127 14.66 12.67 4.73
CA LYS A 127 14.33 12.61 6.15
C LYS A 127 12.88 12.15 6.37
N ASN A 128 12.58 11.68 7.59
CA ASN A 128 11.22 11.39 8.08
C ASN A 128 10.48 10.30 7.28
N TYR A 129 11.19 9.29 6.79
CA TYR A 129 10.54 8.12 6.20
C TYR A 129 9.77 7.34 7.29
N CYS A 130 8.45 7.24 7.11
CA CYS A 130 7.58 6.46 7.96
C CYS A 130 7.02 5.28 7.17
N TYR A 131 7.01 4.09 7.78
CA TYR A 131 6.44 2.88 7.19
C TYR A 131 5.54 2.18 8.19
N GLN A 132 4.46 1.57 7.69
CA GLN A 132 3.56 0.78 8.52
C GLN A 132 4.16 -0.62 8.71
N ILE A 133 4.53 -0.97 9.94
CA ILE A 133 5.03 -2.30 10.26
C ILE A 133 3.87 -3.17 10.71
N MET A 134 3.54 -4.19 9.91
CA MET A 134 2.51 -5.17 10.22
C MET A 134 3.12 -6.43 10.82
N ALA A 135 2.70 -6.77 12.03
CA ALA A 135 2.75 -8.13 12.56
C ALA A 135 1.44 -8.86 12.24
N SER A 136 1.48 -10.18 12.20
CA SER A 136 0.26 -10.98 11.98
C SER A 136 0.32 -12.28 12.74
N ALA A 137 -0.86 -12.77 13.14
CA ALA A 137 -1.07 -14.09 13.71
C ALA A 137 -2.14 -14.82 12.88
N GLN A 138 -2.04 -16.14 12.82
CA GLN A 138 -3.01 -16.97 12.12
C GLN A 138 -3.62 -17.96 13.10
N GLY A 139 -4.95 -17.97 13.18
CA GLY A 139 -5.71 -18.97 13.92
C GLY A 139 -6.13 -20.12 13.00
N PHE A 140 -6.15 -21.33 13.54
CA PHE A 140 -6.70 -22.53 12.91
C PHE A 140 -7.95 -22.95 13.69
N PHE A 141 -9.02 -23.30 12.98
CA PHE A 141 -10.34 -23.57 13.53
C PHE A 141 -10.97 -24.80 12.87
N ASP A 142 -11.82 -25.50 13.63
CA ASP A 142 -12.62 -26.62 13.12
C ASP A 142 -13.80 -26.15 12.25
N GLN A 143 -14.22 -24.89 12.41
CA GLN A 143 -15.30 -24.29 11.65
C GLN A 143 -14.84 -23.82 10.27
N GLN A 144 -15.57 -24.21 9.23
CA GLN A 144 -15.35 -23.73 7.88
C GLN A 144 -15.77 -22.27 7.71
N PHE A 145 -14.84 -21.44 7.25
CA PHE A 145 -15.08 -20.04 6.86
C PHE A 145 -15.08 -19.88 5.33
N ASN A 146 -15.91 -18.97 4.80
CA ASN A 146 -15.83 -18.57 3.40
C ASN A 146 -14.73 -17.53 3.20
N LEU A 147 -13.49 -17.99 3.12
CA LEU A 147 -12.30 -17.15 3.01
C LEU A 147 -12.00 -16.73 1.57
N TYR A 148 -12.75 -17.25 0.61
CA TYR A 148 -12.71 -16.83 -0.79
C TYR A 148 -13.54 -15.57 -1.05
N ALA A 149 -14.50 -15.24 -0.19
CA ALA A 149 -15.28 -14.00 -0.31
C ALA A 149 -14.59 -12.82 0.42
N GLY A 150 -13.33 -12.55 0.11
CA GLY A 150 -12.55 -11.49 0.71
C GLY A 150 -12.67 -10.14 0.01
N ALA A 151 -12.41 -9.07 0.76
CA ALA A 151 -12.24 -7.71 0.23
C ALA A 151 -11.12 -6.99 0.99
N GLY A 152 -10.58 -5.91 0.41
CA GLY A 152 -9.31 -5.30 0.83
C GLY A 152 -9.35 -4.78 2.26
N ALA A 153 -10.52 -4.38 2.74
CA ALA A 153 -10.77 -3.98 4.11
C ALA A 153 -11.94 -4.74 4.75
N LEU A 154 -12.25 -5.97 4.28
CA LEU A 154 -13.28 -6.79 4.92
C LEU A 154 -12.76 -7.18 6.31
N GLY A 155 -13.33 -6.60 7.35
CA GLY A 155 -12.81 -6.81 8.69
C GLY A 155 -13.23 -5.76 9.71
N GLY A 156 -12.71 -5.95 10.91
CA GLY A 156 -12.84 -5.03 12.03
C GLY A 156 -11.47 -4.57 12.50
N GLN A 157 -11.45 -3.41 13.14
CA GLN A 157 -10.26 -2.89 13.81
C GLN A 157 -10.63 -2.34 15.19
N VAL A 158 -9.73 -2.54 16.15
CA VAL A 158 -9.65 -1.77 17.39
C VAL A 158 -8.71 -0.61 17.12
N ASP A 159 -9.25 0.61 17.20
CA ASP A 159 -8.56 1.83 16.77
C ASP A 159 -8.17 2.72 17.96
N ASP A 160 -8.53 2.31 19.18
CA ASP A 160 -8.27 3.01 20.44
C ASP A 160 -6.78 3.26 20.68
N TYR A 161 -5.90 2.43 20.10
CA TYR A 161 -4.44 2.53 20.22
C TYR A 161 -3.77 3.19 19.02
N ASN A 162 -4.53 3.83 18.13
CA ASN A 162 -4.02 4.39 16.88
C ASN A 162 -3.87 5.92 16.96
N ALA A 163 -2.73 6.43 16.53
CA ALA A 163 -2.38 7.85 16.52
C ALA A 163 -2.70 8.51 17.88
N ASP A 164 -3.40 9.65 17.86
CA ASP A 164 -3.74 10.43 19.05
C ASP A 164 -5.08 10.00 19.70
N ASN A 165 -5.56 8.78 19.42
CA ASN A 165 -6.78 8.25 20.03
C ASN A 165 -6.61 7.86 21.52
N PHE A 166 -5.38 7.88 22.04
CA PHE A 166 -5.03 7.58 23.42
C PHE A 166 -3.88 8.48 23.88
N ASP A 167 -3.73 8.63 25.20
CA ASP A 167 -2.60 9.36 25.77
C ASP A 167 -1.34 8.49 25.70
N HIS A 168 -0.41 8.90 24.83
CA HIS A 168 0.89 8.29 24.64
C HIS A 168 2.04 9.17 25.13
N SER A 169 1.75 10.22 25.90
CA SER A 169 2.77 11.19 26.36
C SER A 169 3.87 10.55 27.22
N ASP A 170 3.53 9.51 28.00
CA ASP A 170 4.45 8.77 28.86
C ASP A 170 4.98 7.46 28.20
N LEU A 171 4.77 7.27 26.89
CA LEU A 171 5.21 6.08 26.16
C LEU A 171 6.45 6.36 25.30
N ASP A 172 7.17 5.30 24.92
CA ASP A 172 8.41 5.38 24.13
C ASP A 172 8.18 5.30 22.60
N PHE A 173 6.94 5.52 22.16
CA PHE A 173 6.55 5.53 20.75
C PHE A 173 5.50 6.61 20.45
N LEU A 174 5.45 7.08 19.19
CA LEU A 174 4.72 8.31 18.82
C LEU A 174 3.26 8.12 18.36
N HIS A 175 2.93 7.04 17.63
CA HIS A 175 1.65 6.94 16.92
C HIS A 175 0.86 5.65 17.21
N GLY A 176 1.36 4.79 18.09
CA GLY A 176 0.72 3.50 18.40
C GLY A 176 0.50 2.60 17.18
N GLY A 177 -0.66 1.93 17.14
CA GLY A 177 -1.02 1.00 16.07
C GLY A 177 -2.45 0.49 16.15
N THR A 178 -2.86 -0.27 15.14
CA THR A 178 -4.19 -0.88 15.06
C THR A 178 -4.13 -2.38 15.26
N ILE A 179 -5.14 -2.93 15.94
CA ILE A 179 -5.35 -4.38 16.01
C ILE A 179 -6.51 -4.71 15.08
N GLN A 180 -6.24 -5.49 14.05
CA GLN A 180 -7.19 -5.73 12.96
C GLN A 180 -7.43 -7.23 12.72
N LEU A 181 -8.69 -7.57 12.48
CA LEU A 181 -9.07 -8.86 11.91
C LEU A 181 -9.56 -8.58 10.49
N THR A 182 -8.81 -9.06 9.48
CA THR A 182 -9.10 -8.76 8.07
C THR A 182 -9.10 -10.01 7.22
N GLN A 183 -10.05 -10.10 6.29
CA GLN A 183 -10.17 -11.14 5.28
C GLN A 183 -9.97 -10.55 3.88
N THR A 184 -8.72 -10.52 3.44
CA THR A 184 -8.34 -10.00 2.11
C THR A 184 -8.57 -10.98 0.96
N GLY A 185 -9.04 -12.20 1.27
CA GLY A 185 -9.20 -13.29 0.31
C GLY A 185 -8.01 -14.25 0.29
N ILE A 186 -8.29 -15.54 0.05
CA ILE A 186 -7.28 -16.58 -0.18
C ILE A 186 -7.05 -16.72 -1.68
N ARG A 187 -5.79 -16.55 -2.09
CA ARG A 187 -5.39 -16.64 -3.50
C ARG A 187 -5.06 -18.11 -3.81
N PRO A 188 -5.70 -18.77 -4.79
CA PRO A 188 -5.61 -20.23 -5.01
C PRO A 188 -4.23 -20.86 -5.26
N ILE A 189 -3.15 -20.08 -5.24
CA ILE A 189 -1.77 -20.54 -5.46
C ILE A 189 -0.81 -19.93 -4.42
N SER A 190 -1.07 -18.69 -3.97
CA SER A 190 -0.16 -17.97 -3.07
C SER A 190 -0.27 -18.36 -1.60
N THR A 191 -1.26 -19.19 -1.24
CA THR A 191 -1.57 -19.47 0.18
C THR A 191 -2.00 -20.92 0.35
N ASN A 192 -1.19 -21.71 1.05
CA ASN A 192 -1.54 -23.04 1.55
C ASN A 192 -1.07 -23.21 3.00
N PRO A 193 -1.65 -22.46 3.95
CA PRO A 193 -1.24 -22.54 5.35
C PRO A 193 -1.62 -23.89 5.94
N VAL A 194 -0.70 -24.45 6.70
CA VAL A 194 -0.88 -25.71 7.44
C VAL A 194 -0.55 -25.47 8.91
N PRO A 195 -1.14 -26.24 9.84
CA PRO A 195 -0.80 -26.16 11.26
C PRO A 195 0.71 -26.29 11.51
N PRO A 196 1.23 -25.68 12.59
CA PRO A 196 2.60 -25.91 13.03
C PRO A 196 2.87 -27.40 13.21
N GLY A 197 4.01 -27.88 12.71
CA GLY A 197 4.40 -29.29 12.78
C GLY A 197 3.96 -30.14 11.57
N THR A 198 3.10 -29.63 10.68
CA THR A 198 2.80 -30.34 9.42
C THR A 198 4.05 -30.36 8.52
N PRO A 199 4.41 -31.52 7.95
CA PRO A 199 5.49 -31.61 6.97
C PRO A 199 5.27 -30.67 5.79
N ASN A 200 6.34 -30.09 5.25
CA ASN A 200 6.25 -29.15 4.11
C ASN A 200 5.97 -29.83 2.75
N TRP A 201 5.87 -31.17 2.72
CA TRP A 201 5.61 -31.95 1.51
C TRP A 201 5.02 -33.32 1.87
N GLY A 202 4.51 -34.05 0.87
CA GLY A 202 3.98 -35.40 1.05
C GLY A 202 2.46 -35.47 1.23
N SER A 203 1.95 -36.64 1.59
CA SER A 203 0.51 -36.88 1.75
C SER A 203 -0.09 -36.07 2.90
N GLU A 204 0.62 -35.97 4.02
CA GLU A 204 0.18 -35.22 5.20
C GLU A 204 0.02 -33.73 4.89
N PHE A 205 1.01 -33.12 4.21
CA PHE A 205 0.92 -31.75 3.70
C PHE A 205 -0.28 -31.52 2.79
N LYS A 206 -0.62 -32.50 1.93
CA LYS A 206 -1.75 -32.40 1.00
C LYS A 206 -3.10 -32.54 1.72
N GLN A 207 -3.14 -33.26 2.83
CA GLN A 207 -4.36 -33.48 3.61
C GLN A 207 -4.64 -32.35 4.60
N ALA A 208 -3.63 -31.77 5.24
CA ALA A 208 -3.79 -30.77 6.28
C ALA A 208 -4.65 -29.53 5.88
N PRO A 209 -4.55 -28.98 4.65
CA PRO A 209 -5.40 -27.88 4.20
C PRO A 209 -6.87 -28.28 3.97
N LEU A 210 -7.15 -29.58 3.77
CA LEU A 210 -8.51 -30.08 3.55
C LEU A 210 -9.28 -30.22 4.87
N THR A 211 -8.58 -30.35 5.99
CA THR A 211 -9.16 -30.63 7.31
C THR A 211 -9.04 -29.47 8.29
N THR A 212 -8.39 -28.36 7.90
CA THR A 212 -8.15 -27.23 8.80
C THR A 212 -8.55 -25.91 8.14
N PHE A 213 -9.37 -25.11 8.83
CA PHE A 213 -9.82 -23.81 8.35
C PHE A 213 -9.08 -22.69 9.08
N ILE A 214 -8.83 -21.56 8.41
CA ILE A 214 -7.97 -20.48 8.94
C ILE A 214 -8.76 -19.18 9.17
N ALA A 215 -8.32 -18.38 10.14
CA ALA A 215 -8.62 -16.95 10.19
C ALA A 215 -7.31 -16.17 10.43
N ARG A 216 -7.18 -14.98 9.84
CA ARG A 216 -5.95 -14.17 9.95
C ARG A 216 -6.18 -12.91 10.78
N TYR A 217 -5.38 -12.74 11.81
CA TYR A 217 -5.26 -11.54 12.62
C TYR A 217 -4.02 -10.75 12.17
N ARG A 218 -4.15 -9.44 12.01
CA ARG A 218 -3.03 -8.53 11.72
C ARG A 218 -2.97 -7.50 12.84
N SER A 219 -1.80 -7.24 13.41
CA SER A 219 -1.58 -6.12 14.32
C SER A 219 -0.50 -5.22 13.75
N ALA A 220 -0.76 -3.93 13.60
CA ALA A 220 0.32 -2.98 13.35
C ALA A 220 0.99 -2.67 14.68
N HIS A 221 2.30 -2.95 14.78
CA HIS A 221 3.20 -2.81 15.94
C HIS A 221 3.13 -3.87 17.06
N LYS A 222 4.32 -4.15 17.60
CA LYS A 222 4.73 -5.25 18.50
C LYS A 222 4.95 -4.70 19.91
N GLU A 223 4.33 -5.34 20.90
CA GLU A 223 5.08 -5.87 22.04
C GLU A 223 4.76 -7.37 22.15
N LEU A 224 5.57 -8.18 21.48
CA LEU A 224 5.73 -9.59 21.80
C LEU A 224 7.19 -9.75 22.15
N ALA A 225 7.47 -9.64 23.45
CA ALA A 225 8.78 -9.79 24.04
C ALA A 225 9.36 -11.19 23.74
N PHE A 226 10.13 -11.30 22.67
CA PHE A 226 11.21 -12.28 22.61
C PHE A 226 12.47 -11.57 23.10
N ARG A 227 12.86 -11.86 24.35
CA ARG A 227 14.21 -11.59 24.84
C ARG A 227 15.19 -12.26 23.89
N ILE A 228 15.91 -11.47 23.11
CA ILE A 228 17.20 -11.91 22.57
C ILE A 228 18.17 -11.66 23.71
N ASP A 229 18.44 -12.72 24.46
CA ASP A 229 19.51 -12.78 25.44
C ASP A 229 20.84 -12.65 24.67
N THR A 230 21.41 -11.45 24.62
CA THR A 230 22.79 -11.25 24.19
C THR A 230 23.71 -11.57 25.36
N THR A 231 23.80 -12.86 25.69
CA THR A 231 24.89 -13.41 26.48
C THR A 231 25.48 -14.58 25.69
N ILE A 232 26.51 -14.26 24.89
CA ILE A 232 27.82 -14.90 24.67
C ILE A 232 28.44 -14.20 23.45
#